data_AF-A0A3N0AEZ4-F1
#
_entry.id   AF-A0A3N0AEZ4-F1
#
_cell.length_a   1.000
_cell.length_b   1.000
_cell.length_c   1.000
_cell.angle_alpha   90.00
_cell.angle_beta   90.00
_cell.angle_gamma   90.00
#
_symmetry.space_group_name_H-M   'P 1'
#
loop_
_entity.id
_entity.type
_entity.pdbx_description
1 polymer ?
#
loop_
_entity_poly.entity_id
_entity_poly.type
_entity_poly.pdbx_seq_one_letter_code
_entity_poly.pdbx_strand_id
1 'polypeptide(L)'
;MMAEGKTNTSVDASCDYVEGGKRPVSRKMGVAIIVAVVVAIAAGSGLWAWHEQPNFCAAICHVPMDGYLATYEQEPGVGGVDKYGETVENTSSMLAVSHRQASGTTCLECHVPTLTEQIAEGVGWIAGNYKFPLDETSLEDLVEARGGPSDSFCMNEDCHGYGREGLVSKTDEYEINPHDSTQHGELQCSECHKAHRASVMFCAKCHDNAVVPEGWVVD
;
A
#
# COMPACT_ATOMS: atom_id res chain seq x y z
N MET A 1 2.81 -11.99 90.70
CA MET A 1 3.81 -12.75 89.91
C MET A 1 3.06 -13.92 89.30
N MET A 2 2.56 -13.80 88.06
CA MET A 2 3.22 -14.12 86.77
C MET A 2 3.30 -15.64 86.47
N ALA A 3 3.03 -15.97 85.19
CA ALA A 3 3.02 -17.25 84.45
C ALA A 3 1.67 -18.03 84.43
N GLU A 4 0.83 -17.95 83.37
CA GLU A 4 0.90 -18.57 82.00
C GLU A 4 0.49 -20.06 82.01
N GLY A 5 -0.30 -20.67 81.10
CA GLY A 5 -1.08 -20.37 79.89
C GLY A 5 -2.09 -21.54 79.75
N LYS A 6 -2.93 -21.78 78.74
CA LYS A 6 -3.15 -21.37 77.34
C LYS A 6 -4.65 -21.61 77.09
N THR A 7 -5.34 -20.75 76.34
CA THR A 7 -6.60 -21.12 75.68
C THR A 7 -6.47 -20.84 74.18
N ASN A 8 -6.60 -21.92 73.41
CA ASN A 8 -6.59 -21.93 71.95
C ASN A 8 -7.70 -21.03 71.40
N THR A 9 -7.34 -20.10 70.53
CA THR A 9 -8.28 -19.41 69.64
C THR A 9 -7.95 -19.83 68.22
N SER A 10 -8.74 -20.77 67.69
CA SER A 10 -8.89 -20.95 66.25
C SER A 10 -9.76 -19.79 65.75
N VAL A 11 -9.13 -18.84 65.07
CA VAL A 11 -9.85 -17.77 64.36
C VAL A 11 -10.07 -18.26 62.94
N ASP A 12 -11.33 -18.56 62.64
CA ASP A 12 -11.78 -18.96 61.32
C ASP A 12 -11.63 -17.77 60.35
N ALA A 13 -10.90 -17.99 59.26
CA ALA A 13 -10.76 -17.05 58.17
C ALA A 13 -12.06 -17.00 57.35
N SER A 14 -13.00 -16.13 57.75
CA SER A 14 -14.07 -15.69 56.85
C SER A 14 -13.51 -14.60 55.94
N CYS A 15 -13.35 -14.95 54.66
CA CYS A 15 -13.09 -13.99 53.59
C CYS A 15 -14.37 -13.18 53.34
N ASP A 16 -14.59 -12.11 54.11
CA ASP A 16 -15.68 -11.19 53.82
C ASP A 16 -15.36 -10.45 52.52
N TYR A 17 -16.10 -10.79 51.46
CA TYR A 17 -16.04 -10.12 50.17
C TYR A 17 -16.69 -8.73 50.32
N VAL A 18 -15.88 -7.68 50.34
CA VAL A 18 -16.38 -6.30 50.27
C VAL A 18 -16.79 -6.02 48.83
N GLU A 19 -18.09 -6.05 48.55
CA GLU A 19 -18.65 -5.57 47.28
C GLU A 19 -18.25 -4.09 47.08
N GLY A 20 -17.38 -3.83 46.10
CA GLY A 20 -17.03 -2.49 45.68
C GLY A 20 -18.24 -1.79 45.06
N GLY A 21 -18.94 -0.97 45.84
CA GLY A 21 -20.07 -0.17 45.35
C GLY A 21 -19.67 0.69 44.15
N LYS A 22 -20.39 0.54 43.04
CA LYS A 22 -20.25 1.37 41.83
C LYS A 22 -20.57 2.82 42.21
N ARG A 23 -19.54 3.68 42.29
CA ARG A 23 -19.73 5.11 42.57
C ARG A 23 -20.56 5.72 41.42
N PRO A 24 -21.64 6.46 41.71
CA PRO A 24 -22.44 7.09 40.66
C PRO A 24 -21.59 8.15 39.94
N VAL A 25 -21.43 8.00 38.63
CA VAL A 25 -20.73 8.97 37.79
C VAL A 25 -21.52 10.29 37.84
N SER A 26 -20.89 11.36 38.32
CA SER A 26 -21.55 12.67 38.37
C SER A 26 -21.91 13.14 36.95
N ARG A 27 -22.99 13.90 36.77
CA ARG A 27 -23.42 14.37 35.44
C ARG A 27 -22.30 15.11 34.68
N LYS A 28 -21.44 15.84 35.38
CA LYS A 28 -20.25 16.51 34.80
C LYS A 28 -19.18 15.52 34.36
N MET A 29 -18.94 14.46 35.15
CA MET A 29 -18.01 13.40 34.80
C MET A 29 -18.54 12.53 33.66
N GLY A 30 -19.85 12.29 33.60
CA GLY A 30 -20.50 11.63 32.47
C GLY A 30 -20.36 12.43 31.17
N VAL A 31 -20.58 13.74 31.21
CA VAL A 31 -20.36 14.62 30.05
C VAL A 31 -18.89 14.62 29.63
N ALA A 32 -17.95 14.70 30.57
CA ALA A 32 -16.52 14.67 30.25
C ALA A 32 -16.10 13.36 29.57
N ILE A 33 -16.61 12.21 30.05
CA ILE A 33 -16.36 10.90 29.43
C ILE A 33 -16.95 10.85 28.02
N ILE A 34 -18.17 11.32 27.82
CA ILE A 34 -18.80 11.36 26.49
C ILE A 34 -17.98 12.23 25.53
N VAL A 35 -17.57 13.43 25.96
CA VAL A 35 -16.74 14.32 25.14
C VAL A 35 -15.41 13.65 24.80
N ALA A 36 -14.75 13.03 25.77
CA ALA A 36 -13.48 12.32 25.54
C ALA A 36 -13.64 11.17 24.52
N VAL A 37 -14.72 10.40 24.61
CA VAL A 37 -15.02 9.31 23.66
C VAL A 37 -15.29 9.88 22.26
N VAL A 38 -16.09 10.94 22.14
CA VAL A 38 -16.37 11.59 20.84
C VAL A 38 -15.09 12.13 20.21
N VAL A 39 -14.23 12.79 20.99
CA VAL A 39 -12.93 13.29 20.51
C VAL A 39 -12.02 12.15 20.07
N ALA A 40 -11.96 11.04 20.81
CA ALA A 40 -11.16 9.89 20.44
C ALA A 40 -11.64 9.25 19.13
N ILE A 41 -12.96 9.11 18.94
CA ILE A 41 -13.54 8.61 17.69
C ILE A 41 -13.21 9.56 16.53
N ALA A 42 -13.43 10.87 16.70
CA ALA A 42 -13.14 11.85 15.66
C ALA A 42 -11.65 11.86 15.28
N ALA A 43 -10.75 11.79 16.27
CA ALA A 43 -9.32 11.72 16.03
C ALA A 43 -8.92 10.40 15.34
N GLY A 44 -9.47 9.27 15.77
CA GLY A 44 -9.21 7.96 15.15
C GLY A 44 -9.69 7.90 13.70
N SER A 45 -10.90 8.37 13.41
CA SER A 45 -11.42 8.44 12.04
C SER A 45 -10.63 9.41 11.16
N GLY A 46 -10.21 10.57 11.71
CA GLY A 46 -9.36 11.51 10.98
C GLY A 46 -7.98 10.95 10.66
N LEU A 47 -7.35 10.25 11.63
CA LEU A 47 -6.07 9.59 11.44
C LEU A 47 -6.18 8.45 10.42
N TRP A 48 -7.26 7.66 10.47
CA TRP A 48 -7.51 6.59 9.51
C TRP A 48 -7.66 7.13 8.08
N ALA A 49 -8.49 8.16 7.90
CA ALA A 49 -8.67 8.78 6.58
C ALA A 49 -7.37 9.42 6.05
N TRP A 50 -6.54 9.99 6.94
CA TRP A 50 -5.25 10.55 6.56
C TRP A 50 -4.24 9.46 6.19
N HIS A 51 -4.23 8.33 6.92
CA HIS A 51 -3.36 7.18 6.65
C HIS A 51 -3.52 6.65 5.22
N GLU A 52 -4.71 6.76 4.64
CA GLU A 52 -4.99 6.33 3.27
C GLU A 52 -4.57 7.36 2.19
N GLN A 53 -4.08 8.54 2.56
CA GLN A 53 -3.69 9.58 1.61
C GLN A 53 -2.25 9.37 1.08
N PRO A 54 -1.96 9.69 -0.19
CA PRO A 54 -0.61 9.58 -0.75
C PRO A 54 0.48 10.30 0.06
N ASN A 55 0.14 11.44 0.66
CA ASN A 55 1.07 12.23 1.45
C ASN A 55 1.48 11.56 2.78
N PHE A 56 0.70 10.60 3.30
CA PHE A 56 1.02 9.87 4.51
C PHE A 56 2.29 9.03 4.32
N CYS A 57 2.38 8.35 3.17
CA CYS A 57 3.47 7.44 2.85
C CYS A 57 4.83 8.15 2.93
N ALA A 58 4.96 9.34 2.34
CA ALA A 58 6.18 10.13 2.44
C ALA A 58 6.31 10.87 3.78
N ALA A 59 5.21 11.29 4.42
CA ALA A 59 5.29 12.00 5.70
C ALA A 59 5.81 11.13 6.85
N ILE A 60 5.48 9.83 6.85
CA ILE A 60 5.90 8.89 7.90
C ILE A 60 7.12 8.08 7.48
N CYS A 61 7.08 7.48 6.29
CA CYS A 61 8.16 6.64 5.74
C CYS A 61 9.04 7.43 4.75
N HIS A 62 9.34 8.69 5.08
CA HIS A 62 10.24 9.56 4.31
C HIS A 62 11.58 8.88 4.07
N VAL A 63 12.25 9.16 2.95
CA VAL A 63 13.40 8.44 2.38
C VAL A 63 13.02 7.28 1.44
N PRO A 64 12.57 6.09 1.88
CA PRO A 64 12.28 5.01 0.93
C PRO A 64 11.08 5.32 0.03
N MET A 65 10.12 6.16 0.48
CA MET A 65 8.91 6.49 -0.29
C MET A 65 8.97 7.80 -1.08
N ASP A 66 9.95 8.68 -0.83
CA ASP A 66 9.95 10.03 -1.41
C ASP A 66 9.99 10.01 -2.94
N GLY A 67 10.81 9.15 -3.54
CA GLY A 67 10.87 8.99 -5.00
C GLY A 67 9.58 8.42 -5.61
N TYR A 68 8.87 7.55 -4.87
CA TYR A 68 7.60 6.98 -5.32
C TYR A 68 6.47 8.00 -5.28
N LEU A 69 6.40 8.83 -4.22
CA LEU A 69 5.44 9.93 -4.18
C LEU A 69 5.77 10.98 -5.24
N ALA A 70 7.05 11.35 -5.37
CA ALA A 70 7.48 12.34 -6.34
C ALA A 70 7.20 11.92 -7.78
N THR A 71 7.26 10.62 -8.11
CA THR A 71 6.84 10.10 -9.43
C THR A 71 5.34 10.10 -9.59
N TYR A 72 4.58 9.68 -8.57
CA TYR A 72 3.12 9.67 -8.59
C TYR A 72 2.52 11.07 -8.80
N GLU A 73 3.10 12.10 -8.20
CA GLU A 73 2.57 13.48 -8.24
C GLU A 73 2.92 14.26 -9.52
N GLN A 74 3.75 13.72 -10.42
CA GLN A 74 4.13 14.43 -11.64
C GLN A 74 2.94 14.63 -12.58
N GLU A 75 2.96 15.75 -13.28
CA GLU A 75 1.98 16.01 -14.34
C GLU A 75 2.27 15.11 -15.55
N PRO A 76 1.26 14.60 -16.25
CA PRO A 76 1.43 13.78 -17.44
C PRO A 76 1.88 14.60 -18.66
N GLY A 77 2.51 13.94 -19.64
CA GLY A 77 2.82 14.55 -20.93
C GLY A 77 4.00 15.53 -20.93
N VAL A 78 4.78 15.57 -19.86
CA VAL A 78 5.95 16.46 -19.72
C VAL A 78 7.20 15.65 -19.38
N GLY A 79 8.37 16.27 -19.55
CA GLY A 79 9.61 15.70 -19.03
C GLY A 79 9.64 15.71 -17.51
N GLY A 80 10.22 14.69 -16.90
CA GLY A 80 10.21 14.48 -15.47
C GLY A 80 11.36 13.60 -14.99
N VAL A 81 11.18 12.96 -13.85
CA VAL A 81 12.15 12.01 -13.28
C VAL A 81 11.47 10.74 -12.80
N ASP A 82 12.17 9.63 -12.79
CA ASP A 82 11.69 8.38 -12.20
C ASP A 82 12.00 8.29 -10.69
N LYS A 83 11.69 7.16 -10.07
CA LYS A 83 11.90 6.94 -8.63
C LYS A 83 13.37 6.92 -8.22
N TYR A 84 14.29 6.72 -9.15
CA TYR A 84 15.73 6.75 -8.93
C TYR A 84 16.33 8.14 -9.17
N GLY A 85 15.51 9.09 -9.66
CA GLY A 85 15.92 10.44 -10.03
C GLY A 85 16.48 10.55 -11.45
N GLU A 86 16.32 9.51 -12.27
CA GLU A 86 16.74 9.52 -13.68
C GLU A 86 15.72 10.27 -14.54
N THR A 87 16.17 10.95 -15.59
CA THR A 87 15.30 11.75 -16.44
C THR A 87 14.37 10.88 -17.28
N VAL A 88 13.10 11.23 -17.32
CA VAL A 88 12.08 10.61 -18.17
C VAL A 88 11.60 11.65 -19.18
N GLU A 89 11.60 11.32 -20.47
CA GLU A 89 11.22 12.25 -21.54
C GLU A 89 9.73 12.64 -21.49
N ASN A 90 8.87 11.67 -21.16
CA ASN A 90 7.44 11.88 -20.99
C ASN A 90 6.94 11.06 -19.80
N THR A 91 6.46 11.74 -18.76
CA THR A 91 5.95 11.16 -17.51
C THR A 91 4.74 10.25 -17.70
N SER A 92 4.00 10.37 -18.80
CA SER A 92 2.91 9.44 -19.14
C SER A 92 3.39 8.02 -19.41
N SER A 93 4.70 7.83 -19.62
CA SER A 93 5.33 6.50 -19.73
C SER A 93 5.40 5.74 -18.39
N MET A 94 5.12 6.41 -17.26
CA MET A 94 5.08 5.82 -15.93
C MET A 94 3.63 5.50 -15.54
N LEU A 95 3.31 4.25 -15.18
CA LEU A 95 1.93 3.90 -14.87
C LEU A 95 1.38 4.67 -13.66
N ALA A 96 2.20 5.02 -12.67
CA ALA A 96 1.76 5.73 -11.48
C ALA A 96 1.15 7.10 -11.83
N VAL A 97 1.80 7.85 -12.74
CA VAL A 97 1.30 9.13 -13.25
C VAL A 97 -0.01 8.92 -14.02
N SER A 98 0.00 7.97 -14.95
CA SER A 98 -1.15 7.72 -15.83
C SER A 98 -2.38 7.23 -15.06
N HIS A 99 -2.22 6.34 -14.07
CA HIS A 99 -3.33 5.86 -13.23
C HIS A 99 -3.82 6.93 -12.26
N ARG A 100 -2.93 7.76 -11.70
CA ARG A 100 -3.37 8.93 -10.93
C ARG A 100 -4.25 9.83 -11.78
N GLN A 101 -3.79 10.18 -12.98
CA GLN A 101 -4.49 11.14 -13.81
C GLN A 101 -5.79 10.59 -14.40
N ALA A 102 -5.77 9.35 -14.91
CA ALA A 102 -6.89 8.78 -15.66
C ALA A 102 -8.05 8.34 -14.76
N SER A 103 -7.74 7.75 -13.60
CA SER A 103 -8.72 7.12 -12.71
C SER A 103 -8.73 7.70 -11.30
N GLY A 104 -7.83 8.66 -10.98
CA GLY A 104 -7.68 9.14 -9.62
C GLY A 104 -7.07 8.11 -8.68
N THR A 105 -6.42 7.08 -9.25
CA THR A 105 -5.93 5.93 -8.48
C THR A 105 -4.93 6.38 -7.42
N THR A 106 -5.10 5.90 -6.20
CA THR A 106 -4.25 6.21 -5.04
C THR A 106 -3.20 5.12 -4.83
N CYS A 107 -2.20 5.40 -3.99
CA CYS A 107 -1.14 4.45 -3.68
C CYS A 107 -1.71 3.10 -3.20
N LEU A 108 -2.72 3.13 -2.33
CA LEU A 108 -3.28 1.92 -1.70
C LEU A 108 -4.24 1.14 -2.59
N GLU A 109 -4.69 1.69 -3.73
CA GLU A 109 -5.48 0.91 -4.69
C GLU A 109 -4.60 -0.03 -5.50
N CYS A 110 -3.35 0.37 -5.77
CA CYS A 110 -2.32 -0.49 -6.37
C CYS A 110 -1.56 -1.30 -5.29
N HIS A 111 -1.04 -0.65 -4.27
CA HIS A 111 -0.36 -1.29 -3.15
C HIS A 111 -1.37 -1.57 -2.03
N VAL A 112 -2.15 -2.65 -2.13
CA VAL A 112 -3.04 -3.07 -1.03
C VAL A 112 -2.24 -3.93 -0.06
N PRO A 113 -1.77 -3.40 1.08
CA PRO A 113 -0.96 -4.19 1.98
C PRO A 113 -1.85 -5.06 2.87
N THR A 114 -1.32 -6.20 3.30
CA THR A 114 -1.88 -6.91 4.46
C THR A 114 -1.61 -6.14 5.75
N LEU A 115 -2.37 -6.44 6.80
CA LEU A 115 -2.08 -5.88 8.12
C LEU A 115 -0.68 -6.29 8.61
N THR A 116 -0.25 -7.50 8.28
CA THR A 116 1.06 -8.02 8.69
C THR A 116 2.20 -7.28 7.99
N GLU A 117 2.06 -6.98 6.69
CA GLU A 117 3.02 -6.14 5.95
C GLU A 117 3.14 -4.75 6.57
N GLN A 118 2.02 -4.06 6.82
CA GLN A 118 2.05 -2.71 7.42
C GLN A 118 2.75 -2.69 8.78
N ILE A 119 2.54 -3.73 9.60
CA ILE A 119 3.24 -3.86 10.89
C ILE A 119 4.74 -4.09 10.67
N ALA A 120 5.11 -4.98 9.75
CA ALA A 120 6.51 -5.29 9.45
C ALA A 120 7.26 -4.07 8.89
N GLU A 121 6.63 -3.34 7.97
CA GLU A 121 7.15 -2.08 7.42
C GLU A 121 7.36 -1.03 8.51
N GLY A 122 6.36 -0.83 9.39
CA GLY A 122 6.47 0.13 10.49
C GLY A 122 7.59 -0.22 11.48
N VAL A 123 7.73 -1.51 11.84
CA VAL A 123 8.83 -1.97 12.71
C VAL A 123 10.18 -1.83 12.01
N GLY A 124 10.28 -2.21 10.74
CA GLY A 124 11.48 -2.07 9.93
C GLY A 124 11.94 -0.62 9.82
N TRP A 125 10.99 0.29 9.58
CA TRP A 125 11.23 1.73 9.53
C TRP A 125 11.79 2.27 10.85
N ILE A 126 11.13 2.00 11.98
CA ILE A 126 11.58 2.45 13.32
C ILE A 126 12.96 1.88 13.67
N ALA A 127 13.22 0.64 13.28
CA ALA A 127 14.50 -0.02 13.50
C ALA A 127 15.61 0.42 12.52
N GLY A 128 15.27 1.21 11.48
CA GLY A 128 16.18 1.54 10.38
C GLY A 128 16.57 0.34 9.50
N ASN A 129 15.82 -0.76 9.58
CA ASN A 129 16.05 -2.00 8.84
C ASN A 129 15.17 -2.08 7.60
N TYR A 130 15.31 -1.11 6.70
CA TYR A 130 14.64 -1.07 5.40
C TYR A 130 15.67 -1.05 4.27
N LYS A 131 15.28 -1.55 3.09
CA LYS A 131 16.12 -1.47 1.90
C LYS A 131 16.08 -0.05 1.32
N PHE A 132 17.22 0.42 0.80
CA PHE A 132 17.30 1.68 0.07
C PHE A 132 18.36 1.61 -1.04
N PRO A 133 18.03 1.98 -2.29
CA PRO A 133 16.68 2.32 -2.77
C PRO A 133 15.73 1.11 -2.67
N LEU A 134 14.42 1.35 -2.58
CA LEU A 134 13.45 0.24 -2.62
C LEU A 134 13.42 -0.38 -4.02
N ASP A 135 13.31 -1.70 -4.06
CA ASP A 135 13.12 -2.47 -5.29
C ASP A 135 11.71 -2.19 -5.87
N GLU A 136 11.53 -2.42 -7.18
CA GLU A 136 10.17 -2.52 -7.73
C GLU A 136 9.51 -3.78 -7.20
N THR A 137 8.28 -3.67 -6.71
CA THR A 137 7.51 -4.84 -6.27
C THR A 137 7.14 -5.70 -7.48
N SER A 138 7.18 -7.02 -7.31
CA SER A 138 6.67 -7.90 -8.36
C SER A 138 5.14 -7.90 -8.38
N LEU A 139 4.55 -8.34 -9.50
CA LEU A 139 3.09 -8.49 -9.56
C LEU A 139 2.63 -9.63 -8.66
N GLU A 140 3.45 -10.67 -8.48
CA GLU A 140 3.22 -11.76 -7.53
C GLU A 140 3.05 -11.23 -6.11
N ASP A 141 3.98 -10.38 -5.65
CA ASP A 141 3.91 -9.79 -4.31
C ASP A 141 2.65 -8.92 -4.16
N LEU A 142 2.29 -8.17 -5.20
CA LEU A 142 1.11 -7.30 -5.21
C LEU A 142 -0.23 -8.05 -5.16
N VAL A 143 -0.26 -9.32 -5.58
CA VAL A 143 -1.47 -10.16 -5.51
C VAL A 143 -1.41 -11.20 -4.40
N GLU A 144 -0.29 -11.34 -3.70
CA GLU A 144 -0.09 -12.36 -2.66
C GLU A 144 -1.22 -12.30 -1.61
N ALA A 145 -1.50 -11.10 -1.12
CA ALA A 145 -2.59 -10.82 -0.18
C ALA A 145 -3.98 -11.26 -0.70
N ARG A 146 -4.18 -11.23 -2.02
CA ARG A 146 -5.44 -11.53 -2.71
C ARG A 146 -5.52 -12.99 -3.18
N GLY A 147 -4.41 -13.73 -3.15
CA GLY A 147 -4.34 -15.15 -3.55
C GLY A 147 -4.61 -15.41 -5.04
N GLY A 148 -4.31 -14.44 -5.90
CA GLY A 148 -4.55 -14.51 -7.35
C GLY A 148 -3.27 -14.75 -8.18
N PRO A 149 -3.40 -15.04 -9.48
CA PRO A 149 -2.25 -15.00 -10.41
C PRO A 149 -1.80 -13.56 -10.68
N SER A 150 -0.52 -13.34 -11.03
CA SER A 150 0.08 -12.02 -11.24
C SER A 150 -0.72 -11.10 -12.16
N ASP A 151 -1.24 -11.64 -13.28
CA ASP A 151 -2.02 -10.88 -14.25
C ASP A 151 -3.35 -10.33 -13.69
N SER A 152 -3.92 -10.95 -12.65
CA SER A 152 -5.17 -10.47 -12.06
C SER A 152 -5.01 -9.14 -11.31
N PHE A 153 -3.76 -8.74 -11.05
CA PHE A 153 -3.45 -7.40 -10.53
C PHE A 153 -4.00 -6.32 -11.45
N CYS A 154 -3.68 -6.40 -12.74
CA CYS A 154 -4.09 -5.45 -13.76
C CYS A 154 -5.44 -5.83 -14.38
N MET A 155 -5.60 -7.12 -14.70
CA MET A 155 -6.70 -7.66 -15.48
C MET A 155 -7.79 -8.21 -14.56
N ASN A 156 -8.65 -7.32 -14.09
CA ASN A 156 -9.83 -7.64 -13.28
C ASN A 156 -11.01 -6.72 -13.68
N GLU A 157 -12.19 -6.97 -13.10
CA GLU A 157 -13.43 -6.26 -13.43
C GLU A 157 -13.38 -4.76 -13.09
N ASP A 158 -12.59 -4.37 -12.09
CA ASP A 158 -12.47 -2.98 -11.64
C ASP A 158 -11.44 -2.17 -12.46
N CYS A 159 -10.54 -2.85 -13.18
CA CYS A 159 -9.42 -2.26 -13.92
C CYS A 159 -9.47 -2.66 -15.41
N HIS A 160 -8.53 -3.51 -15.88
CA HIS A 160 -8.46 -3.91 -17.29
C HIS A 160 -9.34 -5.14 -17.61
N GLY A 161 -10.66 -5.00 -17.52
CA GLY A 161 -11.65 -6.08 -17.68
C GLY A 161 -11.85 -6.63 -19.10
N TYR A 162 -10.87 -6.50 -20.00
CA TYR A 162 -10.99 -6.91 -21.41
C TYR A 162 -10.56 -8.35 -21.68
N GLY A 163 -9.85 -8.98 -20.74
CA GLY A 163 -9.17 -10.24 -21.01
C GLY A 163 -7.99 -10.08 -21.98
N ARG A 164 -7.16 -11.12 -22.11
CA ARG A 164 -5.98 -11.10 -22.99
C ARG A 164 -6.37 -10.91 -24.46
N GLU A 165 -7.37 -11.64 -24.95
CA GLU A 165 -7.87 -11.51 -26.33
C GLU A 165 -8.39 -10.10 -26.63
N GLY A 166 -9.06 -9.46 -25.65
CA GLY A 166 -9.53 -8.09 -25.79
C GLY A 166 -8.38 -7.07 -25.86
N LEU A 167 -7.27 -7.32 -25.17
CA LEU A 167 -6.06 -6.51 -25.29
C LEU A 167 -5.41 -6.69 -26.66
N VAL A 168 -5.27 -7.93 -27.14
CA VAL A 168 -4.76 -8.24 -28.49
C VAL A 168 -5.58 -7.51 -29.55
N SER A 169 -6.91 -7.56 -29.47
CA SER A 169 -7.80 -6.87 -30.41
C SER A 169 -7.69 -5.34 -30.35
N LYS A 170 -7.26 -4.76 -29.23
CA LYS A 170 -7.08 -3.31 -29.07
C LYS A 170 -5.74 -2.80 -29.60
N THR A 171 -4.83 -3.70 -29.92
CA THR A 171 -3.49 -3.42 -30.43
C THR A 171 -3.24 -4.15 -31.76
N ASP A 172 -4.32 -4.46 -32.49
CA ASP A 172 -4.26 -5.20 -33.75
C ASP A 172 -3.72 -4.36 -34.93
N GLU A 173 -3.60 -3.04 -34.73
CA GLU A 173 -3.00 -2.13 -35.68
C GLU A 173 -1.47 -2.28 -35.77
N TYR A 174 -0.83 -2.88 -34.76
CA TYR A 174 0.62 -3.05 -34.73
C TYR A 174 1.04 -4.36 -35.40
N GLU A 175 2.05 -4.28 -36.27
CA GLU A 175 2.62 -5.46 -36.93
C GLU A 175 3.19 -6.46 -35.91
N ILE A 176 3.88 -5.93 -34.89
CA ILE A 176 4.27 -6.69 -33.70
C ILE A 176 3.31 -6.30 -32.58
N ASN A 177 2.29 -7.13 -32.37
CA ASN A 177 1.31 -6.90 -31.31
C ASN A 177 1.92 -7.29 -29.95
N PRO A 178 2.16 -6.34 -29.03
CA PRO A 178 2.84 -6.62 -27.76
C PRO A 178 1.99 -7.44 -26.78
N HIS A 179 0.68 -7.58 -27.04
CA HIS A 179 -0.23 -8.35 -26.20
C HIS A 179 -0.49 -9.76 -26.76
N ASP A 180 -0.02 -10.08 -27.97
CA ASP A 180 -0.15 -11.41 -28.55
C ASP A 180 0.94 -12.35 -28.03
N SER A 181 0.52 -13.36 -27.27
CA SER A 181 1.38 -14.36 -26.64
C SER A 181 1.68 -15.57 -27.53
N THR A 182 1.13 -15.64 -28.75
CA THR A 182 1.19 -16.85 -29.60
C THR A 182 2.62 -17.30 -29.91
N GLN A 183 3.57 -16.36 -30.05
CA GLN A 183 4.96 -16.67 -30.45
C GLN A 183 5.94 -16.76 -29.28
N HIS A 184 5.65 -16.10 -28.14
CA HIS A 184 6.60 -15.94 -27.04
C HIS A 184 6.06 -16.42 -25.67
N GLY A 185 4.82 -16.95 -25.64
CA GLY A 185 4.13 -17.24 -24.40
C GLY A 185 3.62 -15.97 -23.71
N GLU A 186 2.96 -16.16 -22.59
CA GLU A 186 2.44 -15.05 -21.78
C GLU A 186 3.58 -14.35 -21.05
N LEU A 187 3.76 -13.06 -21.35
CA LEU A 187 4.63 -12.16 -20.60
C LEU A 187 3.81 -11.42 -19.55
N GLN A 188 4.40 -11.22 -18.38
CA GLN A 188 3.77 -10.43 -17.32
C GLN A 188 3.64 -8.97 -17.77
N CYS A 189 2.57 -8.30 -17.33
CA CYS A 189 2.35 -6.89 -17.66
C CYS A 189 3.54 -6.01 -17.24
N SER A 190 4.15 -6.34 -16.09
CA SER A 190 5.29 -5.62 -15.51
C SER A 190 6.57 -5.76 -16.30
N GLU A 191 6.69 -6.68 -17.26
CA GLU A 191 7.88 -6.77 -18.13
C GLU A 191 8.04 -5.51 -18.97
N CYS A 192 6.91 -4.98 -19.47
CA CYS A 192 6.86 -3.78 -20.29
C CYS A 192 6.39 -2.55 -19.50
N HIS A 193 5.27 -2.68 -18.78
CA HIS A 193 4.63 -1.55 -18.11
C HIS A 193 5.24 -1.30 -16.74
N LYS A 194 6.00 -0.21 -16.60
CA LYS A 194 6.68 0.16 -15.36
C LYS A 194 5.92 1.25 -14.61
N ALA A 195 5.79 1.08 -13.30
CA ALA A 195 4.94 1.97 -12.50
C ALA A 195 5.59 3.31 -12.20
N HIS A 196 6.80 3.29 -11.64
CA HIS A 196 7.50 4.48 -11.13
C HIS A 196 8.79 4.80 -11.91
N ARG A 197 8.90 4.27 -13.14
CA ARG A 197 9.94 4.61 -14.12
C ARG A 197 9.38 4.44 -15.52
N ALA A 198 10.12 4.93 -16.52
CA ALA A 198 9.70 4.81 -17.90
C ALA A 198 9.42 3.35 -18.27
N SER A 199 8.24 3.11 -18.86
CA SER A 199 7.89 1.80 -19.41
C SER A 199 8.81 1.42 -20.56
N VAL A 200 8.97 0.12 -20.77
CA VAL A 200 9.93 -0.45 -21.72
C VAL A 200 9.17 -1.18 -22.82
N MET A 201 9.52 -0.92 -24.07
CA MET A 201 9.02 -1.71 -25.19
C MET A 201 9.88 -2.96 -25.36
N PHE A 202 9.64 -3.98 -24.54
CA PHE A 202 10.46 -5.21 -24.47
C PHE A 202 10.72 -5.85 -25.84
N CYS A 203 9.71 -5.90 -26.71
CA CYS A 203 9.84 -6.48 -28.05
C CYS A 203 10.86 -5.75 -28.92
N ALA A 204 11.02 -4.43 -28.75
CA ALA A 204 11.95 -3.60 -29.52
C ALA A 204 13.43 -3.90 -29.21
N LYS A 205 13.73 -4.69 -28.16
CA LYS A 205 15.08 -5.23 -27.94
C LYS A 205 15.55 -6.12 -29.09
N CYS A 206 14.61 -6.77 -29.80
CA CYS A 206 14.90 -7.73 -30.86
C CYS A 206 14.18 -7.41 -32.19
N HIS A 207 13.06 -6.69 -32.14
CA HIS A 207 12.23 -6.37 -33.29
C HIS A 207 12.28 -4.87 -33.59
N ASP A 208 13.11 -4.48 -34.56
CA ASP A 208 13.28 -3.08 -34.96
C ASP A 208 11.99 -2.42 -35.50
N ASN A 209 11.02 -3.23 -35.93
CA ASN A 209 9.70 -2.78 -36.38
C ASN A 209 8.64 -2.73 -35.26
N ALA A 210 8.99 -3.09 -34.01
CA ALA A 210 8.09 -2.88 -32.88
C ALA A 210 7.94 -1.38 -32.60
N VAL A 211 6.70 -0.92 -32.51
CA VAL A 211 6.41 0.49 -32.24
C VAL A 211 6.68 0.79 -30.77
N VAL A 212 7.62 1.70 -30.51
CA VAL A 212 7.91 2.20 -29.17
C VAL A 212 7.00 3.40 -28.89
N PRO A 213 6.12 3.33 -27.87
CA PRO A 213 5.27 4.47 -27.51
C PRO A 213 6.08 5.69 -27.07
N GLU A 214 5.47 6.87 -27.13
CA GLU A 214 6.14 8.12 -26.74
C GLU A 214 6.65 8.06 -25.28
N GLY A 215 7.92 8.41 -25.08
CA GLY A 215 8.60 8.41 -23.78
C GLY A 215 8.91 7.04 -23.21
N TRP A 216 8.52 5.95 -23.87
CA TRP A 216 8.97 4.61 -23.51
C TRP A 216 10.40 4.38 -23.98
N VAL A 217 11.10 3.48 -23.30
CA VAL A 217 12.50 3.17 -23.59
C VAL A 217 12.66 1.79 -24.22
N VAL A 218 13.80 1.58 -24.86
CA VAL A 218 14.29 0.27 -25.30
C VAL A 218 15.48 -0.06 -24.42
N ASP A 219 15.21 -0.69 -23.29
CA ASP A 219 16.19 -1.24 -22.34
C ASP A 219 16.15 -2.75 -22.52
#